data_AF-A0A2K0WG36-F1
#
_entry.id   AF-A0A2K0WG36-F1
#
_cell.length_a   1.000
_cell.length_b   1.000
_cell.length_c   1.000
_cell.angle_alpha   90.00
_cell.angle_beta   90.00
_cell.angle_gamma   90.00
#
_symmetry.space_group_name_H-M   'P 1'
#
loop_
_entity.id
_entity.type
_entity.pdbx_description
1 polymer ?
#
loop_
_entity_poly.entity_id
_entity_poly.type
_entity_poly.pdbx_seq_one_letter_code
_entity_poly.pdbx_strand_id
1 'polypeptide(L)'
;MPIDPGGPTVVATEWALISVATAVILARLYLRLILQRRNLLASDVFMCAAWVSAVVLASFDIYFFRIGIFNPGTTFDLAGFEGTAKEAENFYKLYYFSTYPFYTTFYFSKAALLAVYLQIFPSFMVKRRRFLWAVIVYVAIGFIITILLLSLSCLPVWRNWTLSDQRCTVKSIKINFEISWVLNITSDILSTP
;
A
#
# COMPACT_ATOMS: atom_id res chain seq x y z
N MET A 1 -24.39 -0.19 18.60
CA MET A 1 -23.10 -0.81 18.24
C MET A 1 -22.84 -0.48 16.79
N PRO A 2 -21.68 0.08 16.41
CA PRO A 2 -21.33 0.16 15.00
C PRO A 2 -21.20 -1.29 14.51
N ILE A 3 -21.87 -1.60 13.41
CA ILE A 3 -21.75 -2.89 12.73
C ILE A 3 -20.43 -2.80 11.99
N ASP A 4 -19.34 -3.10 12.67
CA ASP A 4 -18.05 -3.25 11.99
C ASP A 4 -18.21 -4.41 10.99
N PRO A 5 -17.90 -4.20 9.71
CA PRO A 5 -18.04 -5.25 8.71
C PRO A 5 -17.20 -6.44 9.15
N GLY A 6 -17.83 -7.61 9.31
CA GLY A 6 -17.12 -8.80 9.75
C GLY A 6 -15.93 -9.10 8.84
N GLY A 7 -14.88 -9.68 9.41
CA GLY A 7 -13.67 -10.11 8.68
C GLY A 7 -13.93 -10.82 7.34
N PRO A 8 -14.96 -11.70 7.19
CA PRO A 8 -15.24 -12.34 5.91
C PRO A 8 -15.63 -11.35 4.80
N THR A 9 -16.37 -10.30 5.14
CA THR A 9 -16.82 -9.28 4.20
C THR A 9 -15.66 -8.46 3.64
N VAL A 10 -14.69 -8.13 4.52
CA VAL A 10 -13.48 -7.38 4.13
C VAL A 10 -12.66 -8.18 3.13
N VAL A 11 -12.33 -9.43 3.47
CA VAL A 11 -11.53 -10.30 2.61
C VAL A 11 -12.24 -10.60 1.29
N ALA A 12 -13.56 -10.86 1.33
CA ALA A 12 -14.34 -11.10 0.10
C ALA A 12 -14.33 -9.89 -0.84
N THR A 13 -14.49 -8.68 -0.28
CA THR A 13 -14.47 -7.44 -1.06
C THR A 13 -13.11 -7.18 -1.65
N GLU A 14 -12.04 -7.40 -0.89
CA GLU A 14 -10.66 -7.22 -1.36
C GLU A 14 -10.34 -8.14 -2.55
N TRP A 15 -10.61 -9.44 -2.44
CA TRP A 15 -10.36 -10.38 -3.53
C TRP A 15 -11.24 -10.14 -4.75
N ALA A 16 -12.48 -9.67 -4.55
CA ALA A 16 -13.33 -9.24 -5.65
C ALA A 16 -12.68 -8.07 -6.42
N LEU A 17 -12.21 -7.04 -5.71
CA LEU A 17 -11.54 -5.89 -6.31
C LEU A 17 -10.24 -6.28 -7.02
N ILE A 18 -9.43 -7.17 -6.43
CA ILE A 18 -8.21 -7.69 -7.06
C ILE A 18 -8.54 -8.45 -8.34
N SER A 19 -9.61 -9.27 -8.35
CA SER A 19 -10.02 -10.01 -9.55
C SER A 19 -10.42 -9.07 -10.70
N VAL A 20 -11.19 -8.02 -10.39
CA VAL A 20 -11.59 -7.00 -11.35
C VAL A 20 -10.38 -6.22 -11.86
N ALA A 21 -9.47 -5.82 -10.97
CA ALA A 21 -8.24 -5.14 -11.34
C ALA A 21 -7.38 -6.02 -12.26
N THR A 22 -7.28 -7.31 -11.97
CA THR A 22 -6.55 -8.29 -12.79
C THR A 22 -7.11 -8.33 -14.21
N ALA A 23 -8.43 -8.43 -14.36
CA ALA A 23 -9.09 -8.44 -15.67
C ALA A 23 -8.79 -7.16 -16.46
N VAL A 24 -8.85 -5.99 -15.82
CA VAL A 24 -8.56 -4.70 -16.47
C VAL A 24 -7.10 -4.58 -16.88
N ILE A 25 -6.16 -4.99 -16.02
CA ILE A 25 -4.72 -4.94 -16.31
C ILE A 25 -4.38 -5.89 -17.46
N LEU A 26 -4.89 -7.12 -17.43
CA LEU A 26 -4.69 -8.09 -18.51
C LEU A 26 -5.27 -7.58 -19.84
N ALA A 27 -6.48 -7.01 -19.83
CA ALA A 27 -7.08 -6.42 -21.03
C ALA A 27 -6.21 -5.29 -21.60
N ARG A 28 -5.67 -4.41 -20.73
CA ARG A 28 -4.76 -3.32 -21.15
C ARG A 28 -3.46 -3.85 -21.75
N LEU A 29 -2.83 -4.85 -21.11
CA LEU A 29 -1.60 -5.47 -21.59
C LEU A 29 -1.83 -6.21 -22.92
N TYR A 30 -2.93 -6.94 -23.04
CA TYR A 30 -3.32 -7.65 -24.27
C TYR A 30 -3.47 -6.68 -25.44
N LEU A 31 -4.24 -5.61 -25.27
CA LEU A 31 -4.44 -4.59 -26.31
C LEU A 31 -3.13 -3.92 -26.73
N ARG A 32 -2.23 -3.63 -25.79
CA ARG A 32 -0.96 -2.95 -26.11
C ARG A 32 0.07 -3.87 -26.78
N LEU A 33 0.24 -5.09 -26.26
CA LEU A 33 1.27 -6.02 -26.74
C LEU A 33 0.86 -6.71 -28.04
N ILE A 34 -0.39 -7.19 -28.12
CA ILE A 34 -0.84 -8.03 -29.23
C ILE A 34 -1.41 -7.17 -30.35
N LEU A 35 -2.30 -6.23 -30.03
CA LEU A 35 -2.96 -5.42 -31.06
C LEU A 35 -2.09 -4.24 -31.51
N GLN A 36 -1.47 -3.50 -30.59
CA GLN A 36 -0.64 -2.33 -30.93
C GLN A 36 0.84 -2.65 -31.20
N ARG A 37 1.34 -3.87 -30.91
CA ARG A 37 2.76 -4.27 -30.99
C ARG A 37 3.74 -3.22 -30.40
N ARG A 38 3.33 -2.54 -29.33
CA ARG A 38 4.18 -1.55 -28.65
C ARG A 38 4.97 -2.22 -27.52
N ASN A 39 6.16 -1.69 -27.27
CA ASN A 39 7.00 -2.13 -26.16
C ASN A 39 6.35 -1.79 -24.81
N LEU A 40 6.67 -2.59 -23.79
CA LEU A 40 6.28 -2.35 -22.40
C LEU A 40 6.73 -0.96 -21.97
N LEU A 41 5.76 -0.14 -21.58
CA LEU A 41 6.03 1.21 -21.12
C LEU A 41 6.23 1.19 -19.61
N ALA A 42 7.02 2.12 -19.07
CA ALA A 42 7.26 2.22 -17.62
C ALA A 42 5.94 2.23 -16.81
N SER A 43 4.87 2.80 -17.37
CA SER A 43 3.52 2.78 -16.78
C SER A 43 2.98 1.37 -16.55
N ASP A 44 3.18 0.46 -17.50
CA ASP A 44 2.69 -0.92 -17.41
C ASP A 44 3.47 -1.72 -16.36
N VAL A 45 4.78 -1.44 -16.23
CA VAL A 45 5.63 -2.03 -15.19
C VAL A 45 5.18 -1.60 -13.80
N PHE A 46 4.97 -0.30 -13.57
CA PHE A 46 4.47 0.20 -12.28
C PHE A 46 3.09 -0.35 -11.93
N MET A 47 2.21 -0.51 -12.93
CA MET A 47 0.88 -1.08 -12.74
C MET A 47 0.94 -2.57 -12.34
N CYS A 48 1.80 -3.36 -13.00
CA CYS A 48 2.01 -4.76 -12.63
C CYS A 48 2.64 -4.88 -11.25
N ALA A 49 3.61 -4.03 -10.93
CA ALA A 49 4.25 -4.02 -9.62
C ALA A 49 3.27 -3.68 -8.50
N ALA A 50 2.39 -2.68 -8.71
CA ALA A 50 1.32 -2.34 -7.78
C ALA A 50 0.33 -3.50 -7.59
N TRP A 51 -0.01 -4.21 -8.66
CA TRP A 51 -0.88 -5.38 -8.58
C TRP A 51 -0.25 -6.52 -7.78
N VAL A 52 1.03 -6.84 -8.03
CA VAL A 52 1.75 -7.87 -7.27
C VAL A 52 1.79 -7.50 -5.78
N SER A 53 2.10 -6.23 -5.45
CA SER A 53 2.12 -5.80 -4.04
C SER A 53 0.73 -5.85 -3.39
N ALA A 54 -0.34 -5.56 -4.14
CA ALA A 54 -1.72 -5.71 -3.66
C ALA A 54 -2.08 -7.18 -3.36
N VAL A 55 -1.69 -8.11 -4.24
CA VAL A 55 -1.92 -9.56 -4.03
C VAL A 55 -1.16 -10.07 -2.81
N VAL A 56 0.07 -9.61 -2.62
CA VAL A 56 0.87 -9.96 -1.42
C VAL A 56 0.19 -9.46 -0.15
N LEU A 57 -0.32 -8.22 -0.15
CA LEU A 57 -1.07 -7.66 0.97
C LEU A 57 -2.33 -8.49 1.28
N ALA A 58 -3.17 -8.77 0.27
CA ALA A 58 -4.39 -9.57 0.44
C ALA A 58 -4.13 -10.99 0.96
N SER A 59 -2.96 -11.54 0.64
CA SER A 59 -2.53 -12.84 1.15
C SER A 59 -2.26 -12.79 2.66
N PHE A 60 -1.72 -11.69 3.19
CA PHE A 60 -1.56 -11.49 4.64
C PHE A 60 -2.91 -11.32 5.33
N ASP A 61 -3.88 -10.65 4.69
CA ASP A 61 -5.20 -10.44 5.27
C ASP A 61 -6.00 -11.75 5.45
N ILE A 62 -5.81 -12.73 4.55
CA ILE A 62 -6.31 -14.11 4.77
C ILE A 62 -5.75 -14.71 6.05
N TYR A 63 -4.45 -14.53 6.30
CA TYR A 63 -3.82 -15.05 7.50
C TYR A 63 -4.38 -14.37 8.75
N PHE A 64 -4.54 -13.04 8.73
CA PHE A 64 -5.16 -12.27 9.83
C PHE A 64 -6.60 -12.69 10.10
N PHE A 65 -7.34 -13.05 9.06
CA PHE A 65 -8.68 -13.60 9.19
C PHE A 65 -8.67 -14.98 9.88
N ARG A 66 -7.74 -15.87 9.53
CA ARG A 66 -7.63 -17.20 10.13
C ARG A 66 -7.34 -17.16 11.63
N ILE A 67 -6.56 -16.19 12.08
CA ILE A 67 -6.22 -16.03 13.50
C ILE A 67 -7.30 -15.28 14.30
N GLY A 68 -8.41 -14.87 13.67
CA GLY A 68 -9.56 -14.31 14.38
C GLY A 68 -9.37 -12.86 14.85
N ILE A 69 -8.42 -12.11 14.27
CA ILE A 69 -8.16 -10.71 14.67
C ILE A 69 -9.31 -9.77 14.27
N PHE A 70 -10.12 -10.15 13.28
CA PHE A 70 -11.29 -9.39 12.86
C PHE A 70 -12.57 -9.74 13.64
N ASN A 71 -12.46 -10.42 14.78
CA ASN A 71 -13.61 -10.70 15.64
C ASN A 71 -14.08 -9.41 16.34
N PRO A 72 -15.40 -9.22 16.52
CA PRO A 72 -15.92 -8.02 17.18
C PRO A 72 -15.46 -7.97 18.63
N GLY A 73 -14.63 -6.98 18.98
CA GLY A 73 -14.11 -6.78 20.35
C GLY A 73 -12.59 -6.77 20.48
N THR A 74 -11.84 -7.15 19.44
CA THR A 74 -10.38 -7.05 19.39
C THR A 74 -9.95 -5.65 18.93
N THR A 75 -9.24 -4.90 19.75
CA THR A 75 -8.67 -3.61 19.33
C THR A 75 -7.35 -3.81 18.56
N PHE A 76 -6.91 -2.77 17.85
CA PHE A 76 -5.59 -2.75 17.18
C PHE A 76 -4.41 -3.02 18.13
N ASP A 77 -4.58 -2.83 19.44
CA ASP A 77 -3.60 -3.16 20.47
C ASP A 77 -3.68 -4.64 20.91
N LEU A 78 -4.39 -5.49 20.15
CA LEU A 78 -4.76 -6.87 20.49
C LEU A 78 -5.51 -6.97 21.84
N ALA A 79 -6.07 -5.87 22.35
CA ALA A 79 -6.87 -5.93 23.57
C ALA A 79 -8.14 -6.72 23.26
N GLY A 80 -8.35 -7.83 23.97
CA GLY A 80 -9.45 -8.78 23.70
C GLY A 80 -9.09 -9.94 22.77
N PHE A 81 -7.82 -10.08 22.36
CA PHE A 81 -7.37 -11.23 21.57
C PHE A 81 -7.22 -12.48 22.46
N GLU A 82 -8.01 -13.51 22.19
CA GLU A 82 -7.99 -14.79 22.93
C GLU A 82 -6.92 -15.78 22.43
N GLY A 83 -5.93 -15.33 21.67
CA GLY A 83 -4.86 -16.20 21.15
C GLY A 83 -3.64 -16.30 22.05
N THR A 84 -2.70 -17.15 21.67
CA THR A 84 -1.43 -17.36 22.38
C THR A 84 -0.50 -16.17 22.18
N ALA A 85 0.37 -15.87 23.17
CA ALA A 85 1.39 -14.81 23.04
C ALA A 85 2.28 -14.95 21.78
N LYS A 86 2.55 -16.20 21.36
CA LYS A 86 3.29 -16.50 20.12
C LYS A 86 2.53 -16.10 18.85
N GLU A 87 1.20 -16.21 18.86
CA GLU A 87 0.35 -15.81 17.73
C GLU A 87 0.27 -14.29 17.62
N ALA A 88 0.21 -13.60 18.76
CA ALA A 88 0.30 -12.14 18.83
C ALA A 88 1.64 -11.60 18.30
N GLU A 89 2.77 -12.22 18.67
CA GLU A 89 4.08 -11.86 18.14
C GLU A 89 4.16 -12.06 16.61
N ASN A 90 3.68 -13.21 16.13
CA ASN A 90 3.63 -13.49 14.70
C ASN A 90 2.74 -12.50 13.94
N PHE A 91 1.61 -12.09 14.53
CA PHE A 91 0.76 -11.04 13.97
C PHE A 91 1.53 -9.73 13.81
N TYR A 92 2.15 -9.22 14.86
CA TYR A 92 2.89 -7.95 14.77
C TYR A 92 4.04 -8.02 13.77
N LYS A 93 4.71 -9.16 13.69
CA LYS A 93 5.76 -9.39 12.69
C LYS A 93 5.19 -9.31 11.27
N LEU A 94 4.12 -10.03 10.99
CA LEU A 94 3.46 -10.03 9.68
C LEU A 94 2.84 -8.67 9.35
N TYR A 95 2.26 -7.98 10.32
CA TYR A 95 1.72 -6.63 10.17
C TYR A 95 2.81 -5.62 9.81
N TYR A 96 3.95 -5.67 10.47
CA TYR A 96 5.10 -4.85 10.12
C TYR A 96 5.54 -5.09 8.66
N PHE A 97 5.64 -6.36 8.25
CA PHE A 97 5.99 -6.70 6.87
C PHE A 97 4.90 -6.36 5.85
N SER A 98 3.61 -6.46 6.20
CA SER A 98 2.50 -6.14 5.30
C SER A 98 2.34 -4.63 5.08
N THR A 99 2.88 -3.81 5.98
CA THR A 99 2.87 -2.35 5.82
C THR A 99 3.74 -1.89 4.63
N TYR A 100 4.80 -2.64 4.27
CA TYR A 100 5.63 -2.35 3.09
C TYR A 100 4.89 -2.50 1.75
N PRO A 101 4.28 -3.66 1.42
CA PRO A 101 3.50 -3.82 0.20
C PRO A 101 2.25 -2.91 0.20
N PHE A 102 1.68 -2.58 1.37
CA PHE A 102 0.62 -1.57 1.47
C PHE A 102 1.06 -0.24 0.86
N TYR A 103 2.08 0.42 1.42
CA TYR A 103 2.54 1.71 0.90
C TYR A 103 3.06 1.60 -0.54
N THR A 104 3.78 0.52 -0.86
CA THR A 104 4.28 0.28 -2.22
C THR A 104 3.15 0.28 -3.25
N THR A 105 2.02 -0.37 -2.94
CA THR A 105 0.84 -0.40 -3.82
C THR A 105 0.29 1.00 -4.09
N PHE A 106 0.15 1.84 -3.06
CA PHE A 106 -0.33 3.22 -3.21
C PHE A 106 0.62 4.07 -4.07
N TYR A 107 1.92 4.05 -3.77
CA TYR A 107 2.90 4.86 -4.50
C TYR A 107 3.08 4.38 -5.95
N PHE A 108 3.07 3.07 -6.20
CA PHE A 108 3.18 2.53 -7.56
C PHE A 108 1.91 2.77 -8.39
N SER A 109 0.73 2.76 -7.77
CA SER A 109 -0.52 3.14 -8.44
C SER A 109 -0.46 4.59 -8.93
N LYS A 110 0.06 5.51 -8.12
CA LYS A 110 0.29 6.91 -8.54
C LYS A 110 1.34 7.02 -9.62
N ALA A 111 2.46 6.30 -9.48
CA ALA A 111 3.51 6.30 -10.49
C ALA A 111 2.98 5.80 -11.85
N ALA A 112 2.11 4.79 -11.85
CA ALA A 112 1.45 4.29 -13.06
C ALA A 112 0.57 5.38 -13.70
N LEU A 113 -0.22 6.13 -12.91
CA LEU A 113 -1.04 7.25 -13.39
C LEU A 113 -0.20 8.40 -13.95
N LEU A 114 0.83 8.84 -13.22
CA LEU A 114 1.74 9.89 -13.67
C LEU A 114 2.48 9.50 -14.95
N ALA A 115 2.85 8.23 -15.10
CA ALA A 115 3.44 7.69 -16.32
C ALA A 115 2.46 7.67 -17.51
N VAL A 116 1.16 7.49 -17.27
CA VAL A 116 0.13 7.69 -18.31
C VAL A 116 0.02 9.17 -18.68
N TYR A 117 0.02 10.08 -17.71
CA TYR A 117 -0.01 11.52 -17.98
C TYR A 117 1.20 12.00 -18.79
N LEU A 118 2.38 11.44 -18.54
CA LEU A 118 3.58 11.72 -19.36
C LEU A 118 3.41 11.34 -20.84
N GLN A 119 2.60 10.32 -21.15
CA GLN A 119 2.33 9.91 -22.53
C GLN A 119 1.27 10.79 -23.20
N ILE A 120 0.28 11.24 -22.44
CA ILE A 120 -0.83 12.04 -22.95
C ILE A 120 -0.37 13.46 -23.28
N PHE A 121 0.53 14.06 -22.50
CA PHE A 121 1.01 15.43 -22.75
C PHE A 121 2.23 15.43 -23.67
N PRO A 122 2.07 15.82 -24.96
CA PRO A 122 3.20 15.86 -25.88
C PRO A 122 4.23 16.93 -25.47
N SER A 123 5.46 16.77 -25.97
CA SER A 123 6.64 17.59 -25.62
C SER A 123 6.48 19.10 -25.82
N PHE A 124 5.48 19.54 -26.58
CA PHE A 124 5.22 20.94 -26.89
C PHE A 124 4.71 21.75 -25.69
N MET A 125 4.13 21.12 -24.65
CA MET A 125 3.62 21.81 -23.47
C MET A 125 4.64 21.83 -22.31
N VAL A 126 5.73 22.56 -22.49
CA VAL A 126 6.89 22.59 -21.57
C VAL A 126 6.51 22.96 -20.12
N LYS A 127 5.62 23.94 -19.91
CA LYS A 127 5.19 24.36 -18.57
C LYS A 127 4.49 23.22 -17.81
N ARG A 128 3.53 22.55 -18.47
CA ARG A 128 2.77 21.43 -17.88
C ARG A 128 3.65 20.21 -17.63
N ARG A 129 4.61 19.95 -18.52
CA ARG A 129 5.57 18.84 -18.35
C ARG A 129 6.53 19.06 -17.19
N ARG A 130 7.00 20.29 -16.96
CA ARG A 130 7.82 20.62 -15.77
C ARG A 130 7.04 20.42 -14.47
N PHE A 131 5.78 20.85 -14.43
CA PHE A 131 4.91 20.61 -13.28
C PHE A 131 4.75 19.12 -13.01
N LEU A 132 4.45 18.32 -14.05
CA LEU A 132 4.31 16.87 -13.90
C LEU A 132 5.59 16.19 -13.38
N TRP A 133 6.76 16.60 -13.86
CA TRP A 133 8.04 16.11 -13.32
C TRP A 133 8.25 16.50 -11.86
N ALA A 134 7.84 17.70 -11.46
CA ALA A 134 7.89 18.10 -10.05
C ALA A 134 7.00 17.19 -9.18
N VAL A 135 5.79 16.83 -9.67
CA VAL A 135 4.91 15.88 -8.96
C VAL A 135 5.54 14.49 -8.89
N ILE A 136 6.16 13.99 -9.96
CA ILE A 136 6.86 12.69 -9.96
C ILE A 136 7.97 12.68 -8.91
N VAL A 137 8.80 13.72 -8.87
CA VAL A 137 9.87 13.85 -7.87
C VAL A 137 9.28 13.90 -6.46
N TYR A 138 8.19 14.65 -6.26
CA TYR A 138 7.51 14.72 -4.96
C TYR A 138 7.01 13.35 -4.50
N VAL A 139 6.34 12.59 -5.38
CA VAL A 139 5.85 11.24 -5.08
C VAL A 139 7.00 10.28 -4.77
N ALA A 140 8.10 10.35 -5.53
CA ALA A 140 9.29 9.52 -5.30
C ALA A 140 9.96 9.84 -3.95
N ILE A 141 10.10 11.12 -3.61
CA ILE A 141 10.61 11.56 -2.30
C ILE A 141 9.69 11.09 -1.18
N GLY A 142 8.37 11.24 -1.34
CA GLY A 142 7.38 10.78 -0.38
C GLY A 142 7.50 9.27 -0.12
N PHE A 143 7.64 8.47 -1.18
CA PHE A 143 7.86 7.02 -1.06
C PHE A 143 9.12 6.69 -0.26
N ILE A 144 10.25 7.34 -0.58
CA ILE A 144 11.51 7.14 0.13
C ILE A 144 11.37 7.51 1.61
N ILE A 145 10.75 8.65 1.92
CA ILE A 145 10.52 9.09 3.30
C ILE A 145 9.67 8.07 4.05
N THR A 146 8.57 7.58 3.47
CA THR A 146 7.70 6.58 4.11
C THR A 146 8.46 5.28 4.40
N ILE A 147 9.22 4.75 3.44
CA ILE A 147 10.02 3.54 3.65
C ILE A 147 11.10 3.75 4.72
N LEU A 148 11.77 4.90 4.70
CA LEU A 148 12.76 5.25 5.72
C LEU A 148 12.11 5.35 7.10
N LEU A 149 10.97 6.01 7.22
CA LEU A 149 10.21 6.07 8.46
C LEU A 149 9.84 4.67 8.96
N LEU A 150 9.33 3.78 8.11
CA LEU A 150 9.02 2.40 8.51
C LEU A 150 10.25 1.64 9.02
N SER A 151 11.40 1.82 8.38
CA SER A 151 12.64 1.13 8.74
C SER A 151 13.36 1.73 9.97
N LEU A 152 13.33 3.05 10.14
CA LEU A 152 14.13 3.78 11.13
C LEU A 152 13.37 4.14 12.40
N SER A 153 12.03 4.07 12.39
CA SER A 153 11.22 4.54 13.53
C SER A 153 11.40 3.74 14.81
N CYS A 154 11.79 2.47 14.68
CA CYS A 154 12.10 1.63 15.82
C CYS A 154 13.28 0.74 15.49
N LEU A 155 14.47 1.28 15.76
CA LEU A 155 15.70 0.52 15.82
C LEU A 155 15.93 0.07 17.27
N PRO A 156 16.32 -1.20 17.48
CA PRO A 156 16.42 -2.29 16.51
C PRO A 156 15.07 -2.87 16.05
N VAL A 157 15.02 -3.37 14.81
CA VAL A 157 13.80 -3.78 14.07
C VAL A 157 12.94 -4.81 14.82
N TRP A 158 13.55 -5.69 15.62
CA TRP A 158 12.82 -6.68 16.43
C TRP A 158 11.92 -6.10 17.51
N ARG A 159 12.09 -4.83 17.85
CA ARG A 159 11.22 -4.12 18.80
C ARG A 159 9.83 -3.84 18.25
N ASN A 160 9.62 -4.02 16.94
CA ASN A 160 8.30 -3.85 16.32
C ASN A 160 7.35 -5.02 16.62
N TRP A 161 7.86 -6.21 16.95
CA TRP A 161 7.02 -7.40 17.19
C TRP A 161 7.18 -8.02 18.59
N THR A 162 8.10 -7.51 19.43
CA THR A 162 8.23 -7.99 20.81
C THR A 162 7.05 -7.54 21.69
N LEU A 163 6.53 -8.46 22.50
CA LEU A 163 5.48 -8.20 23.50
C LEU A 163 6.01 -7.70 24.85
N SER A 164 7.34 -7.54 24.99
CA SER A 164 7.99 -7.06 26.21
C SER A 164 7.80 -5.55 26.43
N ASP A 165 8.10 -5.05 27.63
CA ASP A 165 8.06 -3.62 27.97
C ASP A 165 8.97 -2.74 27.09
N GLN A 166 9.90 -3.36 26.35
CA GLN A 166 10.76 -2.69 25.37
C GLN A 166 10.11 -2.46 24.00
N ARG A 167 8.81 -2.73 23.84
CA ARG A 167 8.07 -2.52 22.57
C ARG A 167 8.16 -1.10 22.03
N CYS A 168 8.03 -0.98 20.71
CA CYS A 168 7.85 0.32 20.06
C CYS A 168 6.57 0.99 20.58
N THR A 169 6.63 2.27 20.95
CA THR A 169 5.43 2.96 21.44
C THR A 169 4.40 3.10 20.32
N VAL A 170 3.13 2.82 20.61
CA VAL A 170 2.00 3.00 19.67
C VAL A 170 1.96 4.42 19.09
N LYS A 171 2.46 5.40 19.85
CA LYS A 171 2.63 6.79 19.41
C LYS A 171 3.52 6.91 18.16
N SER A 172 4.63 6.18 18.09
CA SER A 172 5.52 6.19 16.91
C SER A 172 4.82 5.63 15.67
N ILE A 173 4.05 4.55 15.82
CA ILE A 173 3.28 3.95 14.73
C ILE A 173 2.23 4.93 14.20
N LYS A 174 1.48 5.60 15.11
CA LYS A 174 0.48 6.61 14.74
C LYS A 174 1.11 7.79 13.99
N ILE A 175 2.22 8.33 14.49
CA ILE A 175 2.92 9.45 13.84
C ILE A 175 3.41 9.05 12.44
N ASN A 176 3.97 7.86 12.27
CA ASN A 176 4.40 7.37 10.95
C ASN A 176 3.24 7.25 9.97
N PHE A 177 2.11 6.74 10.45
CA PHE A 177 0.89 6.63 9.68
C PHE A 177 0.43 8.03 9.25
N GLU A 178 0.27 8.96 10.19
CA GLU A 178 -0.15 10.34 9.92
C GLU A 178 0.77 11.03 8.89
N ILE A 179 2.09 10.98 9.07
CA ILE A 179 3.04 11.60 8.13
C ILE A 179 2.91 10.98 6.74
N SER A 180 2.85 9.65 6.66
CA SER A 180 2.74 8.94 5.37
C SER A 180 1.43 9.29 4.67
N TRP A 181 0.32 9.38 5.41
CA TRP A 181 -0.97 9.77 4.85
C TRP A 181 -1.01 11.24 4.43
N VAL A 182 -0.39 12.14 5.17
CA VAL A 182 -0.26 13.55 4.78
C VAL A 182 0.49 13.65 3.45
N LEU A 183 1.66 13.01 3.32
CA LEU A 183 2.44 12.97 2.08
C LEU A 183 1.65 12.36 0.91
N ASN A 184 0.85 11.34 1.20
CA ASN A 184 0.03 10.66 0.22
C ASN A 184 -1.09 11.59 -0.29
N ILE A 185 -1.84 12.23 0.61
CA ILE A 185 -2.94 13.14 0.29
C ILE A 185 -2.44 14.40 -0.44
N THR A 186 -1.35 15.01 0.04
CA THR A 186 -0.77 16.20 -0.62
C THR A 186 -0.30 15.87 -2.04
N SER A 187 0.22 14.65 -2.27
CA SER A 187 0.58 14.22 -3.61
C SER A 187 -0.63 14.06 -4.53
N ASP A 188 -1.77 13.62 -4.01
CA ASP A 188 -3.02 13.53 -4.78
C ASP A 188 -3.53 14.91 -5.17
N ILE A 189 -3.58 15.84 -4.22
CA ILE A 189 -4.00 17.23 -4.45
C ILE A 189 -3.11 17.90 -5.49
N LEU A 190 -1.79 17.67 -5.43
CA LEU A 190 -0.87 18.22 -6.41
C LEU A 190 -1.01 17.57 -7.80
N SER A 191 -1.49 16.33 -7.85
CA SER A 191 -1.72 15.60 -9.11
C SER A 191 -3.02 15.96 -9.81
N THR A 192 -4.01 16.50 -9.06
CA THR A 192 -5.26 17.02 -9.62
C THR A 192 -5.04 18.42 -10.22
N PRO A 193 -5.17 18.60 -11.54
CA PRO A 193 -4.97 19.89 -12.21
C PRO A 193 -6.08 20.90 -11.94
#